data_AF-A0A816NIZ7-F1
#
_entry.id   AF-A0A816NIZ7-F1
#
_cell.length_a   1.000
_cell.length_b   1.000
_cell.length_c   1.000
_cell.angle_alpha   90.00
_cell.angle_beta   90.00
_cell.angle_gamma   90.00
#
_symmetry.space_group_name_H-M   'P 1'
#
loop_
_entity.id
_entity.type
_entity.pdbx_description
1 polymer ?
#
loop_
_entity_poly.entity_id
_entity_poly.type
_entity_poly.pdbx_seq_one_letter_code
_entity_poly.pdbx_strand_id
1 'polypeptide(L)'
;MEPLATKLSGNSFAELASACYFQRIDLSAHGFYIVPDVGFDWISGKGNPFRYYTYGAAFAEVEIDTLTGDFHTKTVDIKLDLGYSLNPAIDIGQIEGAFVQGLGWVALEEVKWGDASHKWIKPGNLLTCGPGNYKIPSINDIPFNFNVSLLK
;
A
#
# COMPACT_ATOMS: atom_id res chain seq x y z
N MET A 1 -14.34 -14.28 29.13
CA MET A 1 -13.65 -13.96 30.41
C MET A 1 -14.40 -12.96 31.29
N GLU A 2 -15.39 -12.22 30.78
CA GLU A 2 -16.10 -11.14 31.50
C GLU A 2 -16.64 -11.53 32.91
N PRO A 3 -17.26 -12.70 33.14
CA PRO A 3 -17.75 -13.07 34.47
C PRO A 3 -16.67 -13.23 35.54
N LEU A 4 -15.43 -13.51 35.13
CA LEU A 4 -14.28 -13.61 36.02
C LEU A 4 -13.50 -12.32 36.14
N ALA A 5 -13.42 -11.55 35.05
CA ALA A 5 -12.78 -10.24 35.05
C ALA A 5 -13.45 -9.29 36.08
N THR A 6 -14.78 -9.36 36.22
CA THR A 6 -15.53 -8.54 37.18
C THR A 6 -15.33 -8.98 38.64
N LYS A 7 -15.05 -10.28 38.88
CA LYS A 7 -14.85 -10.84 40.24
C LYS A 7 -13.40 -10.73 40.73
N LEU A 8 -12.46 -10.66 39.80
CA LEU A 8 -11.01 -10.67 40.03
C LEU A 8 -10.38 -9.33 39.61
N SER A 9 -11.05 -8.22 39.94
CA SER A 9 -10.59 -6.88 39.57
C SER A 9 -9.20 -6.59 40.17
N GLY A 10 -8.23 -6.27 39.31
CA GLY A 10 -6.85 -5.98 39.70
C GLY A 10 -5.82 -7.08 39.39
N ASN A 11 -6.25 -8.26 38.92
CA ASN A 11 -5.35 -9.33 38.51
C ASN A 11 -4.82 -9.13 37.07
N SER A 12 -3.63 -9.65 36.81
CA SER A 12 -3.00 -9.67 35.48
C SER A 12 -3.81 -10.52 34.48
N PHE A 13 -3.62 -10.27 33.18
CA PHE A 13 -4.23 -11.10 32.13
C PHE A 13 -3.85 -12.59 32.29
N ALA A 14 -2.62 -12.87 32.73
CA ALA A 14 -2.15 -14.23 32.96
C ALA A 14 -2.92 -14.92 34.09
N GLU A 15 -3.13 -14.24 35.22
CA GLU A 15 -3.92 -14.75 36.35
C GLU A 15 -5.39 -14.95 35.96
N LEU A 16 -5.96 -14.03 35.16
CA LEU A 16 -7.31 -14.17 34.65
C LEU A 16 -7.45 -15.37 33.70
N ALA A 17 -6.49 -15.57 32.80
CA ALA A 17 -6.47 -16.73 31.90
C ALA A 17 -6.32 -18.05 32.67
N SER A 18 -5.42 -18.11 33.66
CA SER A 18 -5.30 -19.28 34.55
C SER A 18 -6.59 -19.55 35.33
N ALA A 19 -7.24 -18.52 35.87
CA ALA A 19 -8.51 -18.67 36.57
C ALA A 19 -9.62 -19.20 35.64
N CYS A 20 -9.68 -18.74 34.39
CA CYS A 20 -10.61 -19.25 33.38
C CYS A 20 -10.35 -20.74 33.09
N TYR A 21 -9.06 -21.11 32.95
CA TYR A 21 -8.66 -22.50 32.72
C TYR A 21 -9.07 -23.43 33.86
N PHE A 22 -8.80 -23.06 35.12
CA PHE A 22 -9.20 -23.85 36.30
C PHE A 22 -10.73 -23.98 36.42
N GLN A 23 -11.48 -23.00 35.93
CA GLN A 23 -12.94 -23.03 35.88
C GLN A 23 -13.49 -23.69 34.62
N ARG A 24 -12.63 -24.30 33.78
CA ARG A 24 -12.99 -24.99 32.54
C ARG A 24 -13.77 -24.10 31.57
N ILE A 25 -13.46 -22.81 31.58
CA ILE A 25 -13.99 -21.86 30.60
C ILE A 25 -13.08 -21.93 29.37
N ASP A 26 -13.69 -22.17 28.21
CA ASP A 26 -12.96 -22.20 26.94
C ASP A 26 -12.31 -20.84 26.65
N LEU A 27 -11.06 -20.89 26.21
CA LEU A 27 -10.24 -19.73 25.85
C LEU A 27 -9.94 -19.68 24.35
N SER A 28 -10.47 -20.62 23.57
CA SER A 28 -10.48 -20.56 22.12
C SER A 28 -11.72 -19.82 21.63
N ALA A 29 -11.57 -19.04 20.55
CA ALA A 29 -12.68 -18.40 19.88
C ALA A 29 -12.41 -18.33 18.38
N HIS A 30 -13.46 -18.46 17.58
CA HIS A 30 -13.40 -18.24 16.14
C HIS A 30 -13.94 -16.86 15.82
N GLY A 31 -13.15 -16.05 15.09
CA GLY A 31 -13.60 -14.79 14.52
C GLY A 31 -14.05 -14.97 13.07
N PHE A 32 -15.13 -14.31 12.68
CA PHE A 32 -15.61 -14.31 11.29
C PHE A 32 -16.14 -12.93 10.92
N TYR A 33 -15.84 -12.48 9.70
CA TYR A 33 -16.27 -11.19 9.18
C TYR A 33 -16.59 -11.30 7.68
N ILE A 34 -17.71 -10.72 7.27
CA ILE A 34 -18.10 -10.53 5.87
C ILE A 34 -18.28 -9.04 5.66
N VAL A 35 -17.72 -8.50 4.57
CA VAL A 35 -17.90 -7.10 4.21
C VAL A 35 -19.39 -6.86 3.86
N PRO A 36 -20.11 -6.00 4.60
CA PRO A 36 -21.52 -5.74 4.33
C PRO A 36 -21.70 -4.79 3.14
N ASP A 37 -22.86 -4.88 2.50
CA ASP A 37 -23.35 -3.93 1.48
C ASP A 37 -22.46 -3.75 0.26
N VAL A 38 -21.74 -4.82 -0.14
CA VAL A 38 -21.00 -4.88 -1.41
C VAL A 38 -21.73 -5.82 -2.38
N GLY A 39 -22.00 -5.33 -3.58
CA GLY A 39 -22.68 -6.08 -4.63
C GLY A 39 -22.90 -5.22 -5.86
N PHE A 40 -22.47 -5.72 -7.02
CA PHE A 40 -22.57 -5.02 -8.31
C PHE A 40 -23.09 -5.97 -9.38
N ASP A 41 -24.16 -5.58 -10.06
CA ASP A 41 -24.71 -6.29 -11.21
C ASP A 41 -24.11 -5.73 -12.51
N TRP A 42 -23.30 -6.55 -13.17
CA TRP A 42 -22.64 -6.20 -14.43
C TRP A 42 -23.59 -6.08 -15.62
N ILE A 43 -24.78 -6.68 -15.55
CA ILE A 43 -25.77 -6.60 -16.64
C ILE A 43 -26.50 -5.26 -16.58
N SER A 44 -27.00 -4.86 -15.40
CA SER A 44 -27.68 -3.58 -15.24
C SER A 44 -26.76 -2.39 -14.97
N GLY A 45 -25.48 -2.64 -14.65
CA GLY A 45 -24.49 -1.62 -14.30
C GLY A 45 -24.78 -0.92 -12.98
N LYS A 46 -25.49 -1.58 -12.05
CA LYS A 46 -25.97 -1.00 -10.79
C LYS A 46 -25.46 -1.75 -9.58
N GLY A 47 -25.27 -1.02 -8.49
CA GLY A 47 -24.89 -1.56 -7.19
C GLY A 47 -23.72 -0.82 -6.57
N ASN A 48 -23.25 -1.32 -5.43
CA ASN A 48 -22.12 -0.79 -4.67
C ASN A 48 -20.93 -1.76 -4.79
N PRO A 49 -20.00 -1.54 -5.74
CA PRO A 49 -18.84 -2.42 -5.90
C PRO A 49 -17.81 -2.25 -4.78
N PHE A 50 -17.81 -1.11 -4.09
CA PHE A 50 -16.85 -0.76 -3.04
C PHE A 50 -17.57 -0.27 -1.78
N ARG A 51 -17.00 -0.58 -0.60
CA ARG A 51 -17.57 -0.20 0.70
C ARG A 51 -17.28 1.24 1.10
N TYR A 52 -16.08 1.72 0.78
CA TYR A 52 -15.62 3.08 1.01
C TYR A 52 -14.56 3.42 -0.04
N TYR A 53 -14.17 4.69 -0.10
CA TYR A 53 -13.14 5.20 -1.00
C TYR A 53 -12.07 5.92 -0.20
N THR A 54 -10.84 5.82 -0.69
CA THR A 54 -9.71 6.61 -0.21
C THR A 54 -9.49 7.74 -1.19
N TYR A 55 -9.36 8.96 -0.66
CA TYR A 55 -9.14 10.16 -1.45
C TYR A 55 -7.74 10.69 -1.18
N GLY A 56 -7.16 11.37 -2.15
CA GLY A 56 -5.88 12.03 -1.97
C GLY A 56 -5.49 12.86 -3.17
N ALA A 57 -4.48 13.70 -2.96
CA ALA A 57 -3.85 14.48 -4.00
C ALA A 57 -2.34 14.46 -3.80
N ALA A 58 -1.61 14.50 -4.92
CA ALA A 58 -0.16 14.60 -4.94
C ALA A 58 0.25 15.75 -5.86
N PHE A 59 1.23 16.53 -5.41
CA PHE A 59 1.96 17.49 -6.21
C PHE A 59 3.40 16.98 -6.38
N ALA A 60 3.93 17.08 -7.60
CA ALA A 60 5.32 16.71 -7.90
C ALA A 60 5.96 17.78 -8.80
N GLU A 61 7.12 18.28 -8.38
CA GLU A 61 7.97 19.17 -9.16
C GLU A 61 9.20 18.40 -9.64
N VAL A 62 9.48 18.46 -10.94
CA VAL A 62 10.63 17.82 -11.58
C VAL A 62 11.47 18.84 -12.33
N GLU A 63 12.78 18.64 -12.34
CA GLU A 63 13.72 19.37 -13.18
C GLU A 63 14.25 18.43 -14.27
N ILE A 64 14.24 18.89 -15.52
CA ILE A 64 14.60 18.09 -16.68
C ILE A 64 15.78 18.75 -17.39
N ASP A 65 16.83 17.97 -17.63
CA ASP A 65 17.93 18.38 -18.49
C ASP A 65 17.51 18.20 -19.96
N THR A 66 17.25 19.33 -20.62
CA THR A 66 16.81 19.34 -22.03
C THR A 66 17.87 18.85 -23.03
N LEU A 67 19.14 18.74 -22.64
CA LEU A 67 20.21 18.25 -23.50
C LEU A 67 20.35 16.72 -23.45
N THR A 68 20.13 16.11 -22.28
CA THR A 68 20.33 14.67 -22.05
C THR A 68 19.02 13.89 -21.95
N GLY A 69 17.92 14.56 -21.59
CA GLY A 69 16.65 13.94 -21.24
C GLY A 69 16.61 13.37 -19.83
N ASP A 70 17.66 13.58 -19.02
CA ASP A 70 17.68 13.19 -17.61
C ASP A 70 16.75 14.07 -16.77
N PHE A 71 16.31 13.58 -15.62
CA PHE A 71 15.45 14.33 -14.73
C PHE A 71 15.70 14.01 -13.25
N HIS A 72 15.40 14.99 -12.40
CA HIS A 72 15.37 14.80 -10.96
C HIS A 72 14.06 15.30 -10.36
N THR A 73 13.53 14.54 -9.41
CA THR A 73 12.32 14.93 -8.67
C THR A 73 12.72 15.84 -7.50
N LYS A 74 12.33 17.12 -7.56
CA LYS A 74 12.72 18.11 -6.55
C LYS A 74 11.87 18.01 -5.30
N THR A 75 10.57 18.11 -5.47
CA THR A 75 9.63 18.17 -4.34
C THR A 75 8.40 17.35 -4.65
N VAL A 76 7.95 16.59 -3.66
CA VAL A 76 6.68 15.87 -3.70
C VAL A 76 5.92 16.14 -2.41
N ASP A 77 4.68 16.59 -2.55
CA ASP A 77 3.74 16.81 -1.46
C ASP A 77 2.51 15.94 -1.66
N ILE A 78 2.23 15.06 -0.70
CA ILE A 78 1.11 14.12 -0.76
C ILE A 78 0.19 14.33 0.43
N LYS A 79 -1.11 14.39 0.14
CA LYS A 79 -2.19 14.43 1.13
C LYS A 79 -3.17 13.30 0.86
N LEU A 80 -3.32 12.36 1.80
CA LEU A 80 -4.31 11.27 1.69
C LEU A 80 -5.31 11.29 2.86
N ASP A 81 -6.57 11.02 2.55
CA ASP A 81 -7.64 10.71 3.49
C ASP A 81 -7.75 9.20 3.68
N LEU A 82 -7.25 8.72 4.82
CA LEU A 82 -7.34 7.32 5.25
C LEU A 82 -8.36 7.14 6.39
N GLY A 83 -9.14 8.17 6.73
CA GLY A 83 -9.91 8.22 7.96
C GLY A 83 -9.01 8.09 9.20
N TYR A 84 -9.39 7.22 10.14
CA TYR A 84 -8.62 6.98 11.36
C TYR A 84 -7.59 5.87 11.15
N SER A 85 -6.36 6.29 10.88
CA SER A 85 -5.22 5.39 10.80
C SER A 85 -5.06 4.57 12.09
N LEU A 86 -4.94 3.24 11.93
CA LEU A 86 -4.62 2.33 13.04
C LEU A 86 -3.13 2.42 13.42
N ASN A 87 -2.26 2.64 12.44
CA ASN A 87 -0.83 2.85 12.63
C ASN A 87 -0.27 3.82 11.59
N PRO A 88 -0.12 5.10 11.94
CA PRO A 88 0.32 6.14 11.00
C PRO A 88 1.69 5.87 10.38
N ALA A 89 2.59 5.18 11.09
CA ALA A 89 3.93 4.88 10.57
C ALA A 89 3.88 3.85 9.42
N ILE A 90 3.02 2.85 9.52
CA ILE A 90 2.83 1.86 8.45
C ILE A 90 2.14 2.53 7.26
N ASP A 91 1.10 3.31 7.52
CA ASP A 91 0.31 3.96 6.47
C ASP A 91 1.15 4.96 5.67
N ILE A 92 1.99 5.76 6.34
CA ILE A 92 2.94 6.66 5.66
C ILE A 92 3.91 5.86 4.80
N GLY A 93 4.51 4.78 5.32
CA GLY A 93 5.41 3.93 4.54
C GLY A 93 4.75 3.29 3.32
N GLN A 94 3.46 2.95 3.39
CA GLN A 94 2.69 2.48 2.24
C GLN A 94 2.53 3.57 1.18
N ILE A 95 2.21 4.80 1.60
CA ILE A 95 2.06 5.94 0.69
C ILE A 95 3.39 6.23 -0.02
N GLU A 96 4.49 6.30 0.71
CA GLU A 96 5.82 6.56 0.17
C GLU A 96 6.24 5.47 -0.82
N GLY A 97 6.08 4.20 -0.43
CA GLY A 97 6.40 3.06 -1.28
C GLY A 97 5.56 3.02 -2.56
N ALA A 98 4.24 3.23 -2.44
CA ALA A 98 3.35 3.26 -3.59
C ALA A 98 3.65 4.43 -4.54
N PHE A 99 4.00 5.59 -4.00
CA PHE A 99 4.39 6.74 -4.83
C PHE A 99 5.69 6.45 -5.60
N VAL A 100 6.73 5.93 -4.94
CA VAL A 100 8.01 5.62 -5.60
C VAL A 100 7.83 4.51 -6.64
N GLN A 101 7.01 3.50 -6.36
CA GLN A 101 6.67 2.47 -7.34
C GLN A 101 5.91 3.06 -8.55
N GLY A 102 4.98 3.99 -8.30
CA GLY A 102 4.28 4.72 -9.36
C GLY A 102 5.22 5.57 -10.20
N LEU A 103 6.17 6.27 -9.57
CA LEU A 103 7.23 7.04 -10.25
C LEU A 103 8.06 6.13 -11.16
N GLY A 104 8.48 4.96 -10.65
CA GLY A 104 9.17 3.95 -11.43
C GLY A 104 8.37 3.57 -12.67
N TRP A 105 7.10 3.20 -12.48
CA TRP A 105 6.22 2.80 -13.57
C TRP A 105 6.04 3.85 -14.67
N VAL A 106 5.94 5.15 -14.32
CA VAL A 106 5.68 6.20 -15.32
C VAL A 106 6.93 6.77 -15.98
N ALA A 107 8.09 6.69 -15.33
CA ALA A 107 9.27 7.44 -15.76
C ALA A 107 10.57 6.64 -15.91
N LEU A 108 10.72 5.46 -15.28
CA LEU A 108 11.99 4.72 -15.25
C LEU A 108 11.88 3.30 -15.81
N GLU A 109 10.82 2.60 -15.46
CA GLU A 109 10.66 1.17 -15.70
C GLU A 109 10.19 0.90 -17.13
N GLU A 110 11.09 0.40 -17.97
CA GLU A 110 10.80 0.06 -19.36
C GLU A 110 10.96 -1.45 -19.61
N VAL A 111 9.94 -2.07 -20.21
CA VAL A 111 9.98 -3.50 -20.56
C VAL A 111 10.18 -3.66 -22.08
N LYS A 112 11.32 -4.22 -22.49
CA LYS A 112 11.65 -4.40 -23.92
C LYS A 112 11.53 -5.86 -24.34
N TRP A 113 10.66 -6.11 -25.31
CA TRP A 113 10.42 -7.44 -25.88
C TRP A 113 10.76 -7.44 -27.37
N GLY A 114 11.06 -8.62 -27.93
CA GLY A 114 11.12 -8.81 -29.37
C GLY A 114 9.76 -8.61 -30.02
N ASP A 115 9.48 -7.37 -30.43
CA ASP A 115 8.27 -6.91 -31.10
C ASP A 115 8.60 -6.14 -32.40
N ALA A 116 7.59 -5.53 -33.02
CA ALA A 116 7.77 -4.78 -34.26
C ALA A 116 8.66 -3.53 -34.11
N SER A 117 8.71 -2.95 -32.90
CA SER A 117 9.50 -1.76 -32.55
C SER A 117 10.94 -2.12 -32.21
N HIS A 118 11.19 -3.34 -31.71
CA HIS A 118 12.49 -3.82 -31.27
C HIS A 118 12.98 -5.02 -32.11
N LYS A 119 13.10 -4.84 -33.43
CA LYS A 119 13.52 -5.89 -34.39
C LYS A 119 14.88 -6.52 -34.11
N TRP A 120 15.71 -5.85 -33.31
CA TRP A 120 17.03 -6.33 -32.87
C TRP A 120 16.95 -7.32 -31.70
N ILE A 121 15.77 -7.49 -31.07
CA ILE A 121 15.47 -8.54 -30.09
C ILE A 121 14.72 -9.66 -30.80
N LYS A 122 15.11 -10.92 -30.56
CA LYS A 122 14.43 -12.08 -31.13
C LYS A 122 12.94 -12.08 -30.73
N PRO A 123 11.99 -12.28 -31.66
CA PRO A 123 10.56 -12.29 -31.35
C PRO A 123 10.21 -13.26 -30.22
N GLY A 124 9.39 -12.79 -29.27
CA GLY A 124 8.96 -13.57 -28.10
C GLY A 124 9.98 -13.62 -26.95
N ASN A 125 11.16 -13.00 -27.08
CA ASN A 125 12.12 -12.89 -25.99
C ASN A 125 11.97 -11.55 -25.24
N LEU A 126 12.06 -11.61 -23.91
CA LEU A 126 12.22 -10.44 -23.04
C LEU A 126 13.72 -10.10 -22.90
N LEU A 127 14.10 -8.85 -23.17
CA LEU A 127 15.48 -8.40 -22.99
C LEU A 127 15.74 -7.89 -21.57
N THR A 128 14.78 -7.19 -20.98
CA THR A 128 14.88 -6.58 -19.65
C THR A 128 14.63 -7.62 -18.55
N CYS A 129 15.29 -8.78 -18.64
CA CYS A 129 15.24 -9.89 -17.70
C CYS A 129 16.23 -9.68 -16.54
N GLY A 130 15.97 -8.69 -15.68
CA GLY A 130 16.71 -8.48 -14.44
C GLY A 130 17.29 -7.07 -14.26
N PRO A 131 17.89 -6.78 -13.09
CA PRO A 131 18.24 -5.43 -12.65
C PRO A 131 19.36 -4.77 -13.48
N GLY A 132 20.09 -5.55 -14.28
CA GLY A 132 21.06 -5.03 -15.23
C GLY A 132 20.40 -4.17 -16.32
N ASN A 133 19.21 -4.59 -16.79
CA ASN A 133 18.52 -3.99 -17.94
C ASN A 133 17.16 -3.40 -17.58
N TYR A 134 16.53 -3.82 -16.47
CA TYR A 134 15.31 -3.24 -15.92
C TYR A 134 15.65 -2.37 -14.71
N LYS A 135 15.31 -1.09 -14.77
CA LYS A 135 15.71 -0.10 -13.76
C LYS A 135 14.51 0.32 -12.93
N ILE A 136 14.46 -0.23 -11.72
CA ILE A 136 13.57 0.26 -10.67
C ILE A 136 14.14 1.56 -10.07
N PRO A 137 13.30 2.38 -9.41
CA PRO A 137 13.76 3.53 -8.66
C PRO A 137 14.84 3.16 -7.63
N SER A 138 15.89 3.98 -7.60
CA SER A 138 16.98 3.95 -6.64
C SER A 138 16.91 5.13 -5.67
N ILE A 139 17.87 5.22 -4.76
CA ILE A 139 17.98 6.35 -3.82
C ILE A 139 18.25 7.69 -4.50
N ASN A 140 18.70 7.71 -5.76
CA ASN A 140 18.90 8.97 -6.49
C ASN A 140 17.62 9.44 -7.18
N ASP A 141 16.61 8.56 -7.30
CA ASP A 141 15.36 8.84 -8.00
C ASP A 141 14.26 9.32 -7.05
N ILE A 142 14.46 9.14 -5.74
CA ILE A 142 13.51 9.63 -4.73
C ILE A 142 13.50 11.16 -4.68
N PRO A 143 12.35 11.79 -4.36
CA PRO A 143 12.27 13.23 -4.24
C PRO A 143 13.20 13.77 -3.16
N PHE A 144 13.90 14.88 -3.44
CA PHE A 144 14.76 15.53 -2.43
C PHE A 144 13.96 16.01 -1.21
N ASN A 145 12.80 16.64 -1.47
CA ASN A 145 11.82 16.98 -0.45
C ASN A 145 10.61 16.08 -0.62
N PHE A 146 10.40 15.15 0.32
CA PHE A 146 9.26 14.24 0.27
C PHE A 146 8.37 14.43 1.51
N ASN A 147 7.25 15.14 1.33
CA ASN A 147 6.30 15.44 2.39
C ASN A 147 5.03 14.60 2.21
N VAL A 148 4.76 13.73 3.18
CA VAL A 148 3.52 12.95 3.24
C VAL A 148 2.73 13.36 4.48
N SER A 149 1.44 13.65 4.30
CA SER A 149 0.56 13.92 5.44
C SER A 149 -0.83 13.33 5.26
N LEU A 150 -1.45 12.97 6.37
CA LEU A 150 -2.81 12.44 6.40
C LEU A 150 -3.82 13.59 6.58
N LEU A 151 -4.99 13.47 5.96
CA LEU A 151 -6.13 14.34 6.24
C LEU A 151 -6.56 14.13 7.69
N LYS A 152 -6.92 15.23 8.38
CA LYS A 152 -7.44 15.19 9.75
C LYS A 152 -8.96 15.10 9.73
#